data_AF-A0A1Q4FME5-F1
#
_entry.id   AF-A0A1Q4FME5-F1
#
_cell.length_a   1.000
_cell.length_b   1.000
_cell.length_c   1.000
_cell.angle_alpha   90.00
_cell.angle_beta   90.00
_cell.angle_gamma   90.00
#
_symmetry.space_group_name_H-M   'P 1'
#
loop_
_entity.id
_entity.type
_entity.pdbx_description
1 polymer ?
#
loop_
_entity_poly.entity_id
_entity_poly.type
_entity_poly.pdbx_seq_one_letter_code
_entity_poly.pdbx_strand_id
1 'polypeptide(L)'
;MTSNRPYNREHIWPKAYGFPDDGATNHPYTDTHMLHLTDNNYNGTRGTKPFGTCSSVCQEYTTVLTNGEGGGTGVYPGNSNWSDGVIWEVWSSRKGDLARALLYMDVRYEGGLNGITNSPEPDLVLTDNLSLIQTTGTNTSGTAYMGLLSVILTWHYMDPPTDRERLRNEIVFGYQHNRNPFIDHPEWADCVFLDLCTVDAIFANGFEP
;
A
#
# COMPACT_ATOMS: atom_id res chain seq x y z
N MET A 1 -24.99 9.97 20.78
CA MET A 1 -23.55 9.85 21.08
C MET A 1 -22.81 9.76 19.75
N THR A 2 -22.24 10.85 19.25
CA THR A 2 -21.45 10.87 18.00
C THR A 2 -20.04 10.39 18.33
N SER A 3 -19.80 9.08 18.17
CA SER A 3 -18.46 8.50 18.30
C SER A 3 -17.65 8.87 17.06
N ASN A 4 -17.05 10.07 17.05
CA ASN A 4 -15.97 10.35 16.10
C ASN A 4 -14.69 9.76 16.69
N ARG A 5 -14.42 8.47 16.41
CA ARG A 5 -13.15 7.85 16.78
C ARG A 5 -12.04 8.67 16.08
N PRO A 6 -10.99 9.16 16.75
CA PRO A 6 -9.96 9.95 16.05
C PRO A 6 -9.23 9.16 14.97
N TYR A 7 -9.23 7.82 15.09
CA TYR A 7 -8.56 6.92 14.17
C TYR A 7 -9.48 5.84 13.62
N ASN A 8 -9.19 5.42 12.39
CA ASN A 8 -9.82 4.29 11.71
C ASN A 8 -8.77 3.49 10.93
N ARG A 9 -9.26 2.48 10.22
CA ARG A 9 -8.44 1.60 9.40
C ARG A 9 -8.39 2.15 7.97
N GLU A 10 -7.18 2.42 7.50
CA GLU A 10 -6.89 2.74 6.12
C GLU A 10 -6.72 1.45 5.33
N HIS A 11 -7.40 1.36 4.19
CA HIS A 11 -7.06 0.42 3.13
C HIS A 11 -6.06 1.12 2.21
N ILE A 12 -4.76 0.79 2.32
CA ILE A 12 -3.71 1.43 1.51
C ILE A 12 -4.05 1.28 0.01
N TRP A 13 -4.42 0.08 -0.41
CA TRP A 13 -5.17 -0.09 -1.66
C TRP A 13 -6.64 0.28 -1.42
N PRO A 14 -7.22 1.33 -2.04
CA PRO A 14 -8.58 1.74 -1.74
C PRO A 14 -9.59 0.62 -2.01
N LYS A 15 -10.43 0.29 -1.03
CA LYS A 15 -11.45 -0.75 -1.20
C LYS A 15 -12.42 -0.51 -2.36
N ALA A 16 -12.63 0.75 -2.75
CA ALA A 16 -13.43 1.09 -3.92
C ALA A 16 -12.84 0.55 -5.23
N TYR A 17 -11.58 0.11 -5.21
CA TYR A 17 -10.83 -0.42 -6.35
C TYR A 17 -10.72 -1.94 -6.23
N GLY A 18 -11.79 -2.63 -6.64
CA GLY A 18 -11.82 -4.08 -6.79
C GLY A 18 -12.48 -4.86 -5.64
N PHE A 19 -12.62 -4.27 -4.44
CA PHE A 19 -13.13 -4.99 -3.26
C PHE A 19 -13.99 -4.12 -2.32
N PRO A 20 -15.17 -3.64 -2.74
CA PRO A 20 -15.89 -2.56 -2.05
C PRO A 20 -16.51 -2.92 -0.69
N ASP A 21 -16.82 -4.19 -0.44
CA ASP A 21 -17.56 -4.65 0.75
C ASP A 21 -16.79 -5.61 1.65
N ASP A 22 -17.21 -5.70 2.91
CA ASP A 22 -16.63 -6.57 3.96
C ASP A 22 -17.23 -7.99 3.93
N GLY A 23 -17.53 -8.50 2.74
CA GLY A 23 -18.08 -9.84 2.56
C GLY A 23 -17.05 -10.93 2.87
N ALA A 24 -17.52 -12.06 3.38
CA ALA A 24 -16.65 -13.19 3.77
C ALA A 24 -15.84 -13.78 2.60
N THR A 25 -16.24 -13.53 1.35
CA THR A 25 -15.55 -13.96 0.13
C THR A 25 -14.59 -12.89 -0.41
N ASN A 26 -14.59 -11.69 0.17
CA ASN A 26 -13.78 -10.57 -0.29
C ASN A 26 -12.50 -10.45 0.55
N HIS A 27 -11.63 -11.45 0.42
CA HIS A 27 -10.41 -11.59 1.22
C HIS A 27 -9.53 -10.32 1.28
N PRO A 28 -9.32 -9.57 0.16
CA PRO A 28 -8.54 -8.33 0.19
C PRO A 28 -9.08 -7.34 1.22
N TYR A 29 -10.39 -7.28 1.49
CA TYR A 29 -10.94 -6.31 2.43
C TYR A 29 -10.36 -6.43 3.85
N THR A 30 -9.99 -7.65 4.24
CA THR A 30 -9.53 -7.98 5.59
C THR A 30 -8.03 -8.24 5.68
N ASP A 31 -7.29 -8.17 4.58
CA ASP A 31 -5.87 -8.49 4.58
C ASP A 31 -5.06 -7.47 5.38
N THR A 32 -4.48 -7.90 6.49
CA THR A 32 -3.81 -6.98 7.41
C THR A 32 -2.45 -6.53 6.90
N HIS A 33 -1.91 -7.07 5.80
CA HIS A 33 -0.70 -6.54 5.18
C HIS A 33 -0.88 -5.13 4.63
N MET A 34 -2.07 -4.77 4.11
CA MET A 34 -2.37 -3.42 3.62
C MET A 34 -3.30 -2.59 4.50
N LEU A 35 -3.69 -3.09 5.68
CA LEU A 35 -4.49 -2.34 6.64
C LEU A 35 -3.58 -1.59 7.62
N HIS A 36 -3.74 -0.27 7.68
CA HIS A 36 -2.96 0.61 8.55
C HIS A 36 -3.86 1.47 9.43
N LEU A 37 -3.38 1.85 10.62
CA LEU A 37 -4.05 2.84 11.45
C LEU A 37 -3.83 4.24 10.85
N THR A 38 -4.88 5.04 10.75
CA THR A 38 -4.80 6.40 10.24
C THR A 38 -5.77 7.33 10.97
N ASP A 39 -5.50 8.63 10.95
CA ASP A 39 -6.44 9.65 11.41
C ASP A 39 -7.64 9.70 10.47
N ASN A 40 -8.86 9.79 11.02
CA ASN A 40 -10.08 9.76 10.23
C ASN A 40 -10.16 10.86 9.16
N ASN A 41 -9.66 12.06 9.48
CA ASN A 41 -9.70 13.17 8.53
C ASN A 41 -8.70 12.92 7.39
N TYR A 42 -7.54 12.34 7.69
CA TYR A 42 -6.57 11.99 6.65
C TYR A 42 -7.03 10.82 5.79
N ASN A 43 -7.66 9.80 6.38
CA ASN A 43 -8.33 8.75 5.61
C ASN A 43 -9.38 9.33 4.66
N GLY A 44 -10.31 10.13 5.20
CA GLY A 44 -11.39 10.73 4.41
C GLY A 44 -10.87 11.69 3.33
N THR A 45 -9.83 12.45 3.63
CA THR A 45 -9.22 13.38 2.67
C THR A 45 -8.46 12.64 1.58
N ARG A 46 -7.69 11.60 1.93
CA ARG A 46 -7.00 10.75 0.94
C ARG A 46 -8.02 10.07 0.03
N GLY A 47 -9.06 9.48 0.61
CA GLY A 47 -10.15 8.83 -0.13
C GLY A 47 -9.60 7.72 -1.03
N THR A 48 -9.77 7.86 -2.35
CA THR A 48 -9.26 6.90 -3.34
C THR A 48 -8.09 7.45 -4.16
N LYS A 49 -7.48 8.58 -3.74
CA LYS A 49 -6.40 9.22 -4.51
C LYS A 49 -5.22 8.27 -4.67
N PRO A 50 -4.67 8.12 -5.88
CA PRO A 50 -3.43 7.39 -6.09
C PRO A 50 -2.30 7.97 -5.25
N PHE A 51 -1.45 7.07 -4.75
CA PHE A 51 -0.19 7.49 -4.16
C PHE A 51 0.78 7.92 -5.26
N GLY A 52 1.48 9.01 -5.02
CA GLY A 52 2.40 9.63 -5.95
C GLY A 52 3.21 10.72 -5.27
N THR A 53 4.15 11.31 -6.01
CA THR A 53 4.94 12.44 -5.53
C THR A 53 4.28 13.74 -5.94
N CYS A 54 4.10 14.63 -4.98
CA CYS A 54 3.51 15.94 -5.14
C CYS A 54 4.57 16.96 -5.58
N SER A 55 4.16 18.21 -5.81
CA SER A 55 5.09 19.33 -6.01
C SER A 55 5.09 20.27 -4.81
N SER A 56 6.00 21.23 -4.79
CA SER A 56 6.10 22.22 -3.70
C SER A 56 4.88 23.12 -3.55
N VAL A 57 3.91 23.07 -4.48
CA VAL A 57 2.64 23.81 -4.39
C VAL A 57 1.49 22.98 -3.82
N CYS A 58 1.72 21.69 -3.51
CA CYS A 58 0.69 20.85 -2.92
C CYS A 58 0.26 21.38 -1.54
N GLN A 59 -1.00 21.12 -1.20
CA GLN A 59 -1.53 21.42 0.12
C GLN A 59 -0.86 20.52 1.17
N GLU A 60 -0.40 21.15 2.25
CA GLU A 60 0.20 20.46 3.40
C GLU A 60 -0.88 19.83 4.30
N TYR A 61 -0.63 18.60 4.74
CA TYR A 61 -1.39 17.89 5.77
C TYR A 61 -0.42 17.42 6.85
N THR A 62 -0.30 18.21 7.91
CA THR A 62 0.75 18.09 8.91
C THR A 62 0.65 16.81 9.73
N THR A 63 1.78 16.21 10.08
CA THR A 63 1.78 15.12 11.07
C THR A 63 1.98 15.68 12.48
N VAL A 64 1.65 14.87 13.48
CA VAL A 64 1.91 15.21 14.89
C VAL A 64 3.12 14.41 15.36
N LEU A 65 4.10 15.10 15.97
CA LEU A 65 5.28 14.46 16.55
C LEU A 65 4.84 13.43 17.59
N THR A 66 5.09 12.16 17.30
CA THR A 66 4.69 11.03 18.14
C THR A 66 5.84 10.04 18.21
N ASN A 67 6.28 9.68 19.41
CA ASN A 67 7.40 8.75 19.63
C ASN A 67 8.68 9.12 18.85
N GLY A 68 8.93 10.42 18.65
CA GLY A 68 10.10 10.91 17.92
C GLY A 68 9.96 10.93 16.40
N GLU A 69 8.80 10.56 15.85
CA GLU A 69 8.54 10.58 14.41
C GLU A 69 7.43 11.58 14.05
N GLY A 70 7.55 12.20 12.88
CA GLY A 70 6.59 13.19 12.37
C GLY A 70 6.75 14.56 13.01
N GLY A 71 5.72 15.39 12.86
CA GLY A 71 5.74 16.79 13.31
C GLY A 71 6.63 17.69 12.45
N GLY A 72 6.50 19.00 12.67
CA GLY A 72 7.09 20.02 11.80
C GLY A 72 6.12 20.41 10.68
N THR A 73 6.20 21.67 10.24
CA THR A 73 5.28 22.26 9.25
C THR A 73 6.01 23.18 8.28
N GLY A 74 5.47 23.39 7.09
CA GLY A 74 5.66 24.61 6.30
C GLY A 74 6.71 24.56 5.19
N VAL A 75 7.42 23.44 4.97
CA VAL A 75 8.33 23.29 3.82
C VAL A 75 8.19 21.89 3.22
N TYR A 76 7.83 21.84 1.92
CA TYR A 76 7.80 20.62 1.14
C TYR A 76 9.21 20.02 0.96
N PRO A 77 9.40 18.69 1.07
CA PRO A 77 8.39 17.69 1.44
C PRO A 77 8.21 17.53 2.96
N GLY A 78 9.12 18.06 3.79
CA GLY A 78 8.98 18.06 5.25
C GLY A 78 8.60 16.71 5.85
N ASN A 79 7.87 16.73 6.96
CA ASN A 79 7.31 15.55 7.63
C ASN A 79 5.78 15.54 7.54
N SER A 80 5.23 16.04 6.43
CA SER A 80 3.79 16.18 6.22
C SER A 80 3.34 15.24 5.10
N ASN A 81 2.05 14.92 5.06
CA ASN A 81 1.43 14.41 3.85
C ASN A 81 1.13 15.60 2.92
N TRP A 82 0.99 15.35 1.62
CA TRP A 82 0.74 16.38 0.62
C TRP A 82 -0.28 15.93 -0.40
N SER A 83 -1.10 16.85 -0.88
CA SER A 83 -2.04 16.58 -1.97
C SER A 83 -2.26 17.79 -2.85
N ASP A 84 -2.42 17.55 -4.16
CA ASP A 84 -2.93 18.52 -5.14
C ASP A 84 -4.43 18.30 -5.44
N GLY A 85 -5.10 17.43 -4.68
CA GLY A 85 -6.47 17.00 -4.91
C GLY A 85 -6.61 15.80 -5.85
N VAL A 86 -5.54 15.38 -6.54
CA VAL A 86 -5.50 14.21 -7.43
C VAL A 86 -4.60 13.13 -6.85
N ILE A 87 -3.40 13.49 -6.43
CA ILE A 87 -2.38 12.63 -5.83
C ILE A 87 -2.37 12.80 -4.31
N TRP A 88 -2.05 11.73 -3.59
CA TRP A 88 -1.70 11.79 -2.18
C TRP A 88 -0.26 11.33 -1.98
N GLU A 89 0.61 12.22 -1.51
CA GLU A 89 1.97 11.90 -1.07
C GLU A 89 1.97 11.74 0.45
N VAL A 90 2.47 10.61 0.95
CA VAL A 90 2.65 10.42 2.40
C VAL A 90 3.96 11.01 2.88
N TRP A 91 4.01 11.38 4.16
CA TRP A 91 5.25 11.77 4.82
C TRP A 91 6.32 10.68 4.75
N SER A 92 7.58 11.10 4.77
CA SER A 92 8.73 10.27 4.38
C SER A 92 8.84 8.94 5.12
N SER A 93 8.59 8.90 6.44
CA SER A 93 8.70 7.68 7.26
C SER A 93 7.60 6.64 7.02
N ARG A 94 6.68 6.86 6.07
CA ARG A 94 5.64 5.91 5.67
C ARG A 94 5.75 5.47 4.23
N LYS A 95 6.68 6.04 3.47
CA LYS A 95 6.78 5.80 2.03
C LYS A 95 7.10 4.33 1.74
N GLY A 96 8.05 3.76 2.48
CA GLY A 96 8.44 2.35 2.35
C GLY A 96 7.35 1.40 2.82
N ASP A 97 6.77 1.65 4.00
CA ASP A 97 5.66 0.87 4.57
C ASP A 97 4.51 0.70 3.56
N LEU A 98 4.08 1.81 2.97
CA LEU A 98 2.98 1.82 2.01
C LEU A 98 3.40 1.22 0.67
N ALA A 99 4.63 1.46 0.24
CA ALA A 99 5.13 0.89 -1.00
C ALA A 99 5.11 -0.64 -0.96
N ARG A 100 5.65 -1.25 0.10
CA ARG A 100 5.65 -2.71 0.25
C ARG A 100 4.26 -3.29 0.44
N ALA A 101 3.36 -2.58 1.11
CA ALA A 101 1.96 -2.99 1.17
C ALA A 101 1.30 -3.02 -0.23
N LEU A 102 1.55 -2.01 -1.07
CA LEU A 102 1.02 -1.94 -2.43
C LEU A 102 1.61 -2.99 -3.36
N LEU A 103 2.94 -3.16 -3.35
CA LEU A 103 3.64 -4.18 -4.13
C LEU A 103 3.13 -5.59 -3.77
N TYR A 104 2.89 -5.84 -2.47
CA TYR A 104 2.29 -7.09 -2.02
C TYR A 104 0.87 -7.29 -2.53
N MET A 105 0.02 -6.26 -2.52
CA MET A 105 -1.35 -6.38 -2.99
C MET A 105 -1.44 -6.72 -4.48
N ASP A 106 -0.55 -6.14 -5.28
CA ASP A 106 -0.42 -6.45 -6.70
C ASP A 106 -0.11 -7.94 -6.92
N VAL A 107 0.95 -8.44 -6.28
CA VAL A 107 1.37 -9.85 -6.44
C VAL A 107 0.39 -10.84 -5.81
N ARG A 108 -0.15 -10.54 -4.63
CA ARG A 108 -1.04 -11.48 -3.93
C ARG A 108 -2.36 -11.64 -4.68
N TYR A 109 -2.88 -10.57 -5.26
CA TYR A 109 -4.21 -10.54 -5.86
C TYR A 109 -4.12 -10.37 -7.38
N GLU A 110 -3.55 -11.37 -8.05
CA GLU A 110 -3.45 -11.47 -9.51
C GLU A 110 -4.76 -11.91 -10.21
N GLY A 111 -5.88 -11.88 -9.49
CA GLY A 111 -7.17 -12.39 -9.94
C GLY A 111 -7.34 -13.90 -9.82
N GLY A 112 -8.39 -14.43 -10.46
CA GLY A 112 -8.70 -15.86 -10.46
C GLY A 112 -9.59 -16.30 -9.30
N LEU A 113 -9.39 -17.52 -8.80
CA LEU A 113 -10.18 -18.12 -7.73
C LEU A 113 -9.29 -18.40 -6.52
N ASN A 114 -9.77 -18.04 -5.33
CA ASN A 114 -9.11 -18.41 -4.09
C ASN A 114 -8.98 -19.93 -3.98
N GLY A 115 -7.76 -20.43 -3.72
CA GLY A 115 -7.48 -21.87 -3.73
C GLY A 115 -8.18 -22.71 -2.66
N ILE A 116 -8.77 -22.08 -1.63
CA ILE A 116 -9.50 -22.77 -0.55
C ILE A 116 -11.00 -22.56 -0.71
N THR A 117 -11.44 -21.32 -0.88
CA THR A 117 -12.87 -20.96 -0.88
C THR A 117 -13.50 -21.00 -2.26
N ASN A 118 -12.69 -21.13 -3.33
CA ASN A 118 -13.11 -21.09 -4.73
C ASN A 118 -13.91 -19.82 -5.08
N SER A 119 -13.72 -18.75 -4.30
CA SER A 119 -14.35 -17.45 -4.52
C SER A 119 -13.49 -16.61 -5.49
N PRO A 120 -14.09 -15.83 -6.39
CA PRO A 120 -13.34 -14.91 -7.24
C PRO A 120 -12.52 -13.91 -6.42
N GLU A 121 -11.26 -13.74 -6.79
CA GLU A 121 -10.39 -12.68 -6.26
C GLU A 121 -10.25 -11.57 -7.33
N PRO A 122 -10.11 -10.29 -6.91
CA PRO A 122 -9.85 -9.21 -7.86
C PRO A 122 -8.44 -9.32 -8.41
N ASP A 123 -8.24 -8.77 -9.60
CA ASP A 123 -6.94 -8.57 -10.21
C ASP A 123 -6.47 -7.15 -9.89
N LEU A 124 -5.53 -7.00 -8.97
CA LEU A 124 -5.02 -5.71 -8.50
C LEU A 124 -3.70 -5.40 -9.21
N VAL A 125 -3.63 -4.29 -9.93
CA VAL A 125 -2.46 -3.95 -10.76
C VAL A 125 -1.96 -2.53 -10.50
N LEU A 126 -0.70 -2.40 -10.10
CA LEU A 126 0.01 -1.14 -10.03
C LEU A 126 0.32 -0.62 -11.43
N THR A 127 0.16 0.69 -11.66
CA THR A 127 0.40 1.25 -12.99
C THR A 127 0.77 2.73 -12.94
N ASP A 128 1.67 3.16 -13.82
CA ASP A 128 1.95 4.58 -14.03
C ASP A 128 0.84 5.30 -14.83
N ASN A 129 -0.15 4.55 -15.36
CA ASN A 129 -1.23 5.12 -16.14
C ASN A 129 -2.36 5.66 -15.25
N LEU A 130 -2.29 6.96 -14.94
CA LEU A 130 -3.30 7.63 -14.12
C LEU A 130 -4.73 7.54 -14.68
N SER A 131 -4.89 7.46 -16.02
CA SER A 131 -6.22 7.32 -16.63
C SER A 131 -6.85 5.96 -16.30
N LEU A 132 -6.07 4.88 -16.28
CA LEU A 132 -6.57 3.56 -15.84
C LEU A 132 -7.02 3.60 -14.38
N ILE A 133 -6.20 4.21 -13.51
CA ILE A 133 -6.53 4.37 -12.08
C ILE A 133 -7.85 5.12 -11.89
N GLN A 134 -8.02 6.27 -12.56
CA GLN A 134 -9.23 7.10 -12.43
C GLN A 134 -10.50 6.38 -12.88
N THR A 135 -10.40 5.45 -13.83
CA THR A 135 -11.55 4.68 -14.34
C THR A 135 -11.78 3.35 -13.62
N THR A 136 -10.93 2.98 -12.66
CA THR A 136 -10.95 1.67 -12.00
C THR A 136 -12.29 1.29 -11.38
N GLY A 137 -12.99 2.24 -10.73
CA GLY A 137 -14.32 1.99 -10.16
C GLY A 137 -15.44 1.71 -11.18
N THR A 138 -15.15 1.87 -12.48
CA THR A 138 -16.05 1.55 -13.59
C THR A 138 -15.56 0.37 -14.43
N ASN A 139 -14.45 -0.26 -14.03
CA ASN A 139 -13.85 -1.34 -14.80
C ASN A 139 -14.71 -2.61 -14.69
N THR A 140 -15.18 -3.09 -15.84
CA THR A 140 -15.99 -4.32 -15.96
C THR A 140 -15.14 -5.58 -16.15
N SER A 141 -13.82 -5.43 -16.33
CA SER A 141 -12.88 -6.53 -16.56
C SER A 141 -12.40 -7.23 -15.28
N GLY A 142 -12.84 -6.79 -14.10
CA GLY A 142 -12.41 -7.35 -12.81
C GLY A 142 -11.04 -6.87 -12.33
N THR A 143 -10.25 -6.24 -13.21
CA THR A 143 -8.98 -5.59 -12.86
C THR A 143 -9.22 -4.24 -12.18
N ALA A 144 -8.49 -3.97 -11.11
CA ALA A 144 -8.46 -2.68 -10.44
C ALA A 144 -7.05 -2.11 -10.47
N TYR A 145 -6.92 -0.85 -10.85
CA TYR A 145 -5.63 -0.17 -10.96
C TYR A 145 -5.44 0.84 -9.84
N MET A 146 -4.21 0.95 -9.34
CA MET A 146 -3.84 1.89 -8.29
C MET A 146 -2.38 2.27 -8.37
N GLY A 147 -1.98 3.39 -7.75
CA GLY A 147 -0.58 3.75 -7.43
C GLY A 147 0.37 3.90 -8.62
N LEU A 148 1.11 5.00 -8.70
CA LEU A 148 2.12 5.16 -9.74
C LEU A 148 3.30 4.21 -9.47
N LEU A 149 3.37 3.09 -10.19
CA LEU A 149 4.35 2.01 -9.97
C LEU A 149 5.78 2.54 -9.84
N SER A 150 6.20 3.44 -10.71
CA SER A 150 7.52 4.08 -10.67
C SER A 150 7.79 4.83 -9.35
N VAL A 151 6.79 5.51 -8.81
CA VAL A 151 6.88 6.21 -7.51
C VAL A 151 6.91 5.22 -6.36
N ILE A 152 6.07 4.17 -6.42
CA ILE A 152 6.02 3.12 -5.41
C ILE A 152 7.37 2.41 -5.28
N LEU A 153 8.00 2.05 -6.41
CA LEU A 153 9.34 1.46 -6.41
C LEU A 153 10.38 2.45 -5.86
N THR A 154 10.32 3.72 -6.25
CA THR A 154 11.22 4.75 -5.70
C THR A 154 11.10 4.85 -4.17
N TRP A 155 9.88 4.84 -3.64
CA TRP A 155 9.62 4.88 -2.20
C TRP A 155 10.11 3.63 -1.48
N HIS A 156 9.91 2.46 -2.08
CA HIS A 156 10.43 1.19 -1.58
C HIS A 156 11.95 1.21 -1.39
N TYR A 157 12.71 1.77 -2.36
CA TYR A 157 14.17 1.87 -2.26
C TYR A 157 14.65 2.93 -1.26
N MET A 158 13.96 4.07 -1.20
CA MET A 158 14.35 5.19 -0.35
C MET A 158 14.10 4.93 1.14
N ASP A 159 13.17 4.05 1.48
CA ASP A 159 12.75 3.76 2.84
C ASP A 159 12.72 2.24 3.09
N PRO A 160 13.89 1.61 3.36
CA PRO A 160 13.99 0.16 3.55
C PRO A 160 13.18 -0.37 4.75
N PRO A 161 12.86 -1.68 4.80
CA PRO A 161 12.13 -2.26 5.92
C PRO A 161 12.79 -1.99 7.27
N THR A 162 12.00 -1.47 8.20
CA THR A 162 12.42 -1.24 9.58
C THR A 162 12.14 -2.47 10.45
N ASP A 163 12.77 -2.56 11.62
CA ASP A 163 12.50 -3.64 12.59
C ASP A 163 11.02 -3.67 13.02
N ARG A 164 10.39 -2.49 13.11
CA ARG A 164 8.95 -2.37 13.41
C ARG A 164 8.11 -3.02 12.33
N GLU A 165 8.49 -2.83 11.08
CA GLU A 165 7.79 -3.38 9.94
C GLU A 165 7.97 -4.90 9.84
N ARG A 166 9.19 -5.40 10.06
CA ARG A 166 9.49 -6.84 10.14
C ARG A 166 8.71 -7.51 11.28
N LEU A 167 8.65 -6.87 12.45
CA LEU A 167 7.84 -7.35 13.57
C LEU A 167 6.35 -7.38 13.23
N ARG A 168 5.83 -6.37 12.54
CA ARG A 168 4.45 -6.38 12.06
C ARG A 168 4.22 -7.55 11.09
N ASN A 169 5.13 -7.77 10.14
CA ASN A 169 5.04 -8.89 9.18
C ASN A 169 4.96 -10.25 9.91
N GLU A 170 5.77 -10.43 10.95
CA GLU A 170 5.76 -11.63 11.81
C GLU A 170 4.42 -11.79 12.56
N ILE A 171 3.89 -10.72 13.15
CA ILE A 171 2.60 -10.74 13.83
C ILE A 171 1.48 -11.10 12.86
N VAL A 172 1.46 -10.48 11.67
CA VAL A 172 0.46 -10.76 10.64
C VAL A 172 0.55 -12.22 10.20
N PHE A 173 1.75 -12.75 9.98
CA PHE A 173 1.96 -14.15 9.65
C PHE A 173 1.37 -15.10 10.70
N GLY A 174 1.50 -14.76 11.99
CA GLY A 174 0.89 -15.52 13.08
C GLY A 174 -0.65 -15.63 13.01
N TYR A 175 -1.33 -14.72 12.30
CA TYR A 175 -2.80 -14.71 12.15
C TYR A 175 -3.28 -15.13 10.76
N GLN A 176 -2.62 -14.69 9.69
CA GLN A 176 -3.05 -14.91 8.31
C GLN A 176 -2.23 -15.99 7.59
N HIS A 177 -1.12 -16.44 8.17
CA HIS A 177 -0.26 -17.51 7.65
C HIS A 177 0.39 -17.23 6.28
N ASN A 178 0.44 -15.96 5.88
CA ASN A 178 1.19 -15.48 4.73
C ASN A 178 2.03 -14.25 5.10
N ARG A 179 3.17 -14.09 4.43
CA ARG A 179 4.11 -12.98 4.66
C ARG A 179 4.10 -12.03 3.48
N ASN A 180 4.39 -10.76 3.74
CA ASN A 180 4.70 -9.81 2.68
C ASN A 180 6.17 -10.03 2.25
N PRO A 181 6.42 -10.57 1.04
CA PRO A 181 7.76 -10.93 0.61
C PRO A 181 8.65 -9.70 0.43
N PHE A 182 8.10 -8.52 0.16
CA PHE A 182 8.89 -7.31 -0.03
C PHE A 182 9.39 -6.71 1.29
N ILE A 183 8.86 -7.15 2.43
CA ILE A 183 9.40 -6.83 3.76
C ILE A 183 10.56 -7.75 4.10
N ASP A 184 10.42 -9.06 3.82
CA ASP A 184 11.46 -10.05 4.11
C ASP A 184 12.63 -9.95 3.11
N HIS A 185 12.30 -9.84 1.82
CA HIS A 185 13.20 -9.76 0.65
C HIS A 185 12.90 -8.55 -0.23
N PRO A 186 13.30 -7.32 0.18
CA PRO A 186 13.08 -6.10 -0.59
C PRO A 186 13.63 -6.16 -2.02
N GLU A 187 14.72 -6.89 -2.23
CA GLU A 187 15.39 -7.09 -3.50
C GLU A 187 14.53 -7.82 -4.54
N TRP A 188 13.46 -8.52 -4.13
CA TRP A 188 12.57 -9.18 -5.09
C TRP A 188 11.71 -8.21 -5.88
N ALA A 189 11.54 -6.96 -5.41
CA ALA A 189 10.81 -5.94 -6.15
C ALA A 189 11.43 -5.70 -7.55
N ASP A 190 12.76 -5.74 -7.66
CA ASP A 190 13.49 -5.55 -8.92
C ASP A 190 13.14 -6.65 -9.93
N CYS A 191 13.11 -7.90 -9.48
CA CYS A 191 12.80 -9.03 -10.35
C CYS A 191 11.34 -9.01 -10.77
N VAL A 192 10.42 -8.75 -9.84
CA VAL A 192 8.97 -8.80 -10.09
C VAL A 192 8.49 -7.63 -10.95
N PHE A 193 8.97 -6.41 -10.70
CA PHE A 193 8.40 -5.20 -11.32
C PHE A 193 9.30 -4.52 -12.34
N LEU A 194 10.60 -4.87 -12.39
CA LEU A 194 11.56 -4.30 -13.35
C LEU A 194 12.17 -5.35 -14.28
N ASP A 195 11.79 -6.63 -14.16
CA ASP A 195 12.42 -7.77 -14.84
C ASP A 195 13.95 -7.85 -14.61
N LEU A 196 14.44 -7.29 -13.49
CA LEU A 196 15.86 -7.26 -13.11
C LEU A 196 16.16 -8.38 -12.12
N CYS A 197 15.96 -9.62 -12.55
CA CYS A 197 16.29 -10.78 -11.74
C CYS A 197 17.80 -11.04 -11.75
N THR A 198 18.47 -10.84 -10.62
CA THR A 198 19.76 -11.52 -10.44
C THR A 198 19.46 -13.01 -10.33
N VAL A 199 20.19 -13.86 -11.07
CA VAL A 199 19.90 -15.30 -11.25
C VAL A 199 19.75 -16.09 -9.94
N ASP A 200 20.15 -15.51 -8.81
CA ASP A 200 20.05 -16.11 -7.48
C ASP A 200 19.06 -15.41 -6.53
N ALA A 201 18.53 -14.20 -6.74
CA ALA A 201 17.80 -13.50 -5.66
C ALA A 201 16.58 -14.26 -5.09
N ILE A 202 15.79 -14.92 -5.94
CA ILE A 202 14.58 -15.66 -5.52
C ILE A 202 14.93 -17.04 -4.92
N PHE A 203 16.07 -17.62 -5.27
CA PHE A 203 16.48 -18.97 -4.87
C PHE A 203 17.70 -19.02 -3.94
N ALA A 204 18.34 -17.88 -3.68
CA ALA A 204 19.61 -17.75 -2.95
C ALA A 204 19.50 -18.24 -1.51
N ASN A 205 18.34 -18.01 -0.89
CA ASN A 205 18.13 -18.34 0.52
C ASN A 205 17.56 -19.74 0.73
N GLY A 206 17.31 -20.50 -0.35
CA GLY A 206 16.58 -21.75 -0.28
C GLY A 206 15.15 -21.53 0.22
N PHE A 207 14.24 -22.43 -0.12
CA PHE A 207 12.99 -22.50 0.62
C PHE A 207 13.37 -22.86 2.06
N GLU A 208 13.35 -21.89 2.98
CA GLU A 208 13.46 -22.24 4.40
C GLU A 208 12.32 -23.22 4.71
N PRO A 209 12.64 -24.41 5.26
CA PRO A 209 11.68 -25.49 5.50
C PRO A 209 10.65 -25.16 6.57
#